data_AF-A0A6N6LBL4-F1
#
_entry.id   AF-A0A6N6LBL4-F1
#
_cell.length_a   1.000
_cell.length_b   1.000
_cell.length_c   1.000
_cell.angle_alpha   90.00
_cell.angle_beta   90.00
_cell.angle_gamma   90.00
#
_symmetry.space_group_name_H-M   'P 1'
#
loop_
_entity.id
_entity.type
_entity.pdbx_description
1 polymer ?
#
loop_
_entity_poly.entity_id
_entity_poly.type
_entity_poly.pdbx_seq_one_letter_code
_entity_poly.pdbx_strand_id
1 'polypeptide(L)'
;MKKRLFASAAAMTMALSATPALALPGFDIVINFLEAGDAQPSWGTGAPVSFSTQQKAAFESAAQFWESKITGYQGSISIPTFTITAAFAPEDGEYNSLAYAGPEFIQTSGGFTLPTTGFMQFDSLDWGPGDTPFTRGEFLMQEFIDSVQHEMAHALGFGTLFSDNGVLSGNNYIGAQAVAAFNQEFGQNVSSILLEDGGGHWSECWRAQVNGDPNCVADQSQPNATNDLELMTPYAVANATFSNTTLAAFRDIGYTTVSPVPEPETWLMMLTGLAGLGVAKRRRSA
;
A
#
# COMPACT_ATOMS: atom_id res chain seq x y z
N MET A 1 35.71 49.84 23.52
CA MET A 1 34.64 48.82 23.53
C MET A 1 33.94 48.81 22.19
N LYS A 2 34.23 47.83 21.32
CA LYS A 2 33.60 47.67 20.01
C LYS A 2 32.26 46.93 20.18
N LYS A 3 31.13 47.59 19.89
CA LYS A 3 29.81 46.95 19.83
C LYS A 3 29.73 46.11 18.55
N ARG A 4 29.55 44.79 18.70
CA ARG A 4 29.24 43.86 17.59
C ARG A 4 27.74 43.93 17.33
N LEU A 5 27.35 44.28 16.11
CA LEU A 5 25.98 44.08 15.62
C LEU A 5 25.79 42.57 15.36
N PHE A 6 24.75 41.99 15.96
CA PHE A 6 24.22 40.70 15.55
C PHE A 6 23.22 40.93 14.42
N ALA A 7 23.54 40.44 13.22
CA ALA A 7 22.57 40.32 12.14
C ALA A 7 21.74 39.04 12.41
N SER A 8 20.43 39.21 12.62
CA SER A 8 19.48 38.10 12.68
C SER A 8 19.25 37.58 11.26
N ALA A 9 19.65 36.32 11.01
CA ALA A 9 19.28 35.63 9.79
C ALA A 9 17.85 35.08 9.98
N ALA A 10 16.88 35.73 9.34
CA ALA A 10 15.54 35.18 9.22
C ALA A 10 15.60 33.95 8.30
N ALA A 11 15.40 32.76 8.86
CA ALA A 11 15.19 31.54 8.08
C ALA A 11 13.84 31.67 7.36
N MET A 12 13.89 31.81 6.04
CA MET A 12 12.71 31.83 5.18
C MET A 12 12.31 30.38 4.93
N THR A 13 11.35 29.88 5.70
CA THR A 13 10.72 28.58 5.48
C THR A 13 9.94 28.66 4.16
N MET A 14 10.49 28.06 3.10
CA MET A 14 9.70 27.78 1.90
C MET A 14 8.75 26.64 2.22
N ALA A 15 7.48 26.97 2.44
CA ALA A 15 6.41 25.98 2.34
C ALA A 15 6.34 25.52 0.88
N LEU A 16 6.79 24.30 0.60
CA LEU A 16 6.43 23.61 -0.63
C LEU A 16 4.93 23.33 -0.54
N SER A 17 4.12 24.18 -1.16
CA SER A 17 2.72 23.84 -1.42
C SER A 17 2.72 22.69 -2.43
N ALA A 18 2.51 21.47 -1.95
CA ALA A 18 2.12 20.37 -2.81
C ALA A 18 0.82 20.80 -3.50
N THR A 19 0.88 21.04 -4.80
CA THR A 19 -0.31 21.08 -5.63
C THR A 19 -0.99 19.73 -5.48
N PRO A 20 -2.28 19.66 -5.12
CA PRO A 20 -2.99 18.39 -5.09
C PRO A 20 -2.86 17.78 -6.49
N ALA A 21 -2.36 16.55 -6.56
CA ALA A 21 -2.46 15.76 -7.77
C ALA A 21 -3.95 15.73 -8.12
N LEU A 22 -4.30 16.18 -9.32
CA LEU A 22 -5.66 16.05 -9.82
C LEU A 22 -6.03 14.57 -9.76
N ALA A 23 -6.94 14.21 -8.85
CA ALA A 23 -7.54 12.89 -8.78
C ALA A 23 -8.00 12.51 -10.20
N LEU A 24 -7.50 11.38 -10.70
CA LEU A 24 -7.93 10.89 -12.00
C LEU A 24 -9.43 10.58 -11.88
N PRO A 25 -10.28 11.09 -12.80
CA PRO A 25 -11.72 10.94 -12.67
C PRO A 25 -12.10 9.49 -12.94
N GLY A 26 -12.26 8.69 -11.90
CA GLY A 26 -12.67 7.29 -12.03
C GLY A 26 -12.76 6.49 -10.73
N PHE A 27 -11.99 6.88 -9.71
CA PHE A 27 -11.94 6.19 -8.43
C PHE A 27 -11.59 7.18 -7.30
N ASP A 28 -12.46 7.25 -6.29
CA ASP A 28 -12.39 8.21 -5.19
C ASP A 28 -12.63 7.46 -3.88
N ILE A 29 -11.67 7.49 -2.96
CA ILE A 29 -11.74 6.87 -1.65
C ILE A 29 -12.08 7.95 -0.62
N VAL A 30 -13.17 7.75 0.11
CA VAL A 30 -13.58 8.65 1.19
C VAL A 30 -13.50 7.92 2.51
N ILE A 31 -12.80 8.52 3.49
CA ILE A 31 -12.66 7.96 4.82
C ILE A 31 -13.68 8.59 5.76
N ASN A 32 -14.50 7.75 6.40
CA ASN A 32 -15.41 8.13 7.47
C ASN A 32 -14.82 7.69 8.81
N PHE A 33 -14.26 8.61 9.57
CA PHE A 33 -13.69 8.32 10.90
C PHE A 33 -14.79 8.25 11.95
N LEU A 34 -14.84 7.16 12.70
CA LEU A 34 -15.61 7.10 13.95
C LEU A 34 -14.88 7.89 15.03
N GLU A 35 -15.65 8.64 15.82
CA GLU A 35 -15.16 9.52 16.87
C GLU A 35 -15.55 9.00 18.26
N ALA A 36 -14.92 9.56 19.29
CA ALA A 36 -15.29 9.25 20.66
C ALA A 36 -16.79 9.51 20.93
N GLY A 37 -17.50 8.45 21.32
CA GLY A 37 -18.95 8.48 21.61
C GLY A 37 -19.83 7.99 20.46
N ASP A 38 -19.27 7.71 19.29
CA ASP A 38 -19.98 7.01 18.23
C ASP A 38 -20.28 5.55 18.63
N ALA A 39 -21.33 5.00 18.03
CA ALA A 39 -21.70 3.61 18.26
C ALA A 39 -20.67 2.67 17.63
N GLN A 40 -20.26 1.64 18.38
CA GLN A 40 -19.42 0.57 17.85
C GLN A 40 -20.16 -0.16 16.71
N PRO A 41 -19.55 -0.28 15.53
CA PRO A 41 -20.12 -1.03 14.41
C PRO A 41 -20.05 -2.55 14.66
N SER A 42 -20.81 -3.35 13.91
CA SER A 42 -20.88 -4.80 14.12
C SER A 42 -19.55 -5.54 13.87
N TRP A 43 -18.67 -4.95 13.05
CA TRP A 43 -17.32 -5.45 12.79
C TRP A 43 -16.28 -4.95 13.80
N GLY A 44 -16.60 -3.94 14.61
CA GLY A 44 -15.68 -3.37 15.58
C GLY A 44 -15.57 -4.22 16.84
N THR A 45 -14.46 -4.12 17.57
CA THR A 45 -14.23 -4.88 18.82
C THR A 45 -14.28 -4.03 20.09
N GLY A 46 -14.25 -2.70 19.96
CA GLY A 46 -14.30 -1.77 21.11
C GLY A 46 -15.04 -0.47 20.83
N ALA A 47 -15.23 0.33 21.88
CA ALA A 47 -15.79 1.68 21.75
C ALA A 47 -14.80 2.59 21.01
N PRO A 48 -15.22 3.29 19.94
CA PRO A 48 -14.34 4.19 19.21
C PRO A 48 -13.78 5.31 20.09
N VAL A 49 -12.52 5.64 19.84
CA VAL A 49 -11.84 6.86 20.29
C VAL A 49 -11.39 7.64 19.05
N SER A 50 -11.02 8.90 19.23
CA SER A 50 -10.63 9.75 18.11
C SER A 50 -9.20 9.46 17.63
N PHE A 51 -9.03 9.30 16.32
CA PHE A 51 -7.73 9.43 15.66
C PHE A 51 -7.21 10.87 15.79
N SER A 52 -5.90 11.05 15.97
CA SER A 52 -5.31 12.39 15.87
C SER A 52 -5.24 12.90 14.43
N THR A 53 -4.96 14.19 14.31
CA THR A 53 -4.71 14.85 13.02
C THR A 53 -3.63 14.15 12.19
N GLN A 54 -2.56 13.64 12.82
CA GLN A 54 -1.47 12.99 12.09
C GLN A 54 -1.89 11.61 11.59
N GLN A 55 -2.62 10.84 12.41
CA GLN A 55 -3.17 9.56 11.99
C GLN A 55 -4.16 9.77 10.83
N LYS A 56 -5.11 10.71 10.95
CA LYS A 56 -6.03 11.04 9.85
C LYS A 56 -5.31 11.43 8.56
N ALA A 57 -4.21 12.20 8.65
CA ALA A 57 -3.40 12.53 7.49
C ALA A 57 -2.72 11.31 6.84
N ALA A 58 -2.38 10.27 7.60
CA ALA A 58 -1.86 9.02 7.06
C ALA A 58 -2.92 8.29 6.21
N PHE A 59 -4.18 8.26 6.65
CA PHE A 59 -5.30 7.71 5.84
C PHE A 59 -5.50 8.47 4.54
N GLU A 60 -5.46 9.80 4.56
CA GLU A 60 -5.53 10.61 3.34
C GLU A 60 -4.36 10.33 2.39
N SER A 61 -3.15 10.16 2.94
CA SER A 61 -1.98 9.78 2.14
C SER A 61 -2.11 8.37 1.53
N ALA A 62 -2.69 7.43 2.26
CA ALA A 62 -2.94 6.07 1.78
C ALA A 62 -4.04 6.03 0.71
N ALA A 63 -5.10 6.83 0.87
CA ALA A 63 -6.14 6.99 -0.14
C ALA A 63 -5.55 7.52 -1.45
N GLN A 64 -4.75 8.60 -1.39
CA GLN A 64 -4.05 9.15 -2.55
C GLN A 64 -3.08 8.15 -3.18
N PHE A 65 -2.42 7.33 -2.36
CA PHE A 65 -1.56 6.26 -2.87
C PHE A 65 -2.38 5.29 -3.73
N TRP A 66 -3.49 4.74 -3.21
CA TRP A 66 -4.33 3.79 -3.93
C TRP A 66 -5.02 4.40 -5.15
N GLU A 67 -5.51 5.64 -5.06
CA GLU A 67 -6.09 6.39 -6.19
C GLU A 67 -5.07 6.66 -7.30
N SER A 68 -3.78 6.75 -6.96
CA SER A 68 -2.71 6.84 -7.97
C SER A 68 -2.47 5.51 -8.72
N LYS A 69 -2.94 4.39 -8.18
CA LYS A 69 -2.72 3.03 -8.71
C LYS A 69 -3.97 2.46 -9.37
N ILE A 70 -5.14 2.72 -8.81
CA ILE A 70 -6.44 2.21 -9.23
C ILE A 70 -7.20 3.36 -9.87
N THR A 71 -7.56 3.21 -11.14
CA THR A 71 -8.24 4.25 -11.92
C THR A 71 -9.73 3.99 -12.11
N GLY A 72 -10.22 2.85 -11.59
CA GLY A 72 -11.63 2.48 -11.61
C GLY A 72 -11.82 0.98 -11.60
N TYR A 73 -12.86 0.51 -12.28
CA TYR A 73 -13.26 -0.90 -12.34
C TYR A 73 -13.28 -1.41 -13.77
N GLN A 74 -13.22 -2.72 -13.95
CA GLN A 74 -13.30 -3.36 -15.25
C GLN A 74 -14.75 -3.47 -15.73
N GLY A 75 -14.92 -3.54 -17.06
CA GLY A 75 -16.24 -3.64 -17.69
C GLY A 75 -17.07 -2.37 -17.49
N SER A 76 -18.36 -2.54 -17.23
CA SER A 76 -19.32 -1.45 -17.02
C SER A 76 -19.60 -1.18 -15.53
N ILE A 77 -18.70 -1.61 -14.65
CA ILE A 77 -18.85 -1.43 -13.20
C ILE A 77 -18.53 0.02 -12.85
N SER A 78 -19.38 0.65 -12.04
CA SER A 78 -19.16 2.03 -11.59
C SER A 78 -19.56 2.14 -10.13
N ILE A 79 -18.55 2.31 -9.28
CA ILE A 79 -18.70 2.72 -7.88
C ILE A 79 -17.95 4.06 -7.81
N PRO A 80 -18.64 5.20 -8.00
CA PRO A 80 -17.97 6.48 -8.18
C PRO A 80 -17.20 6.95 -6.95
N THR A 81 -17.68 6.58 -5.76
CA THR A 81 -17.02 6.85 -4.47
C THR A 81 -17.03 5.56 -3.66
N PHE A 82 -15.86 5.17 -3.16
CA PHE A 82 -15.67 4.04 -2.27
C PHE A 82 -15.47 4.56 -0.84
N THR A 83 -16.46 4.36 0.02
CA THR A 83 -16.37 4.81 1.41
C THR A 83 -15.78 3.73 2.30
N ILE A 84 -14.80 4.12 3.12
CA ILE A 84 -14.24 3.28 4.17
C ILE A 84 -14.57 3.87 5.53
N THR A 85 -15.21 3.09 6.39
CA THR A 85 -15.39 3.50 7.79
C THR A 85 -14.18 3.07 8.61
N ALA A 86 -13.47 4.03 9.20
CA ALA A 86 -12.28 3.79 10.00
C ALA A 86 -12.59 3.98 11.50
N ALA A 87 -12.22 3.00 12.32
CA ALA A 87 -12.35 3.06 13.78
C ALA A 87 -10.97 2.97 14.45
N PHE A 88 -10.80 3.75 15.53
CA PHE A 88 -9.69 3.58 16.45
C PHE A 88 -10.26 3.08 17.76
N ALA A 89 -9.96 1.85 18.15
CA ALA A 89 -10.59 1.24 19.32
C ALA A 89 -9.67 0.17 19.93
N PRO A 90 -9.81 -0.17 21.21
CA PRO A 90 -9.12 -1.33 21.78
C PRO A 90 -9.55 -2.62 21.08
N GLU A 91 -8.62 -3.50 20.77
CA GLU A 91 -8.91 -4.79 20.13
C GLU A 91 -8.54 -5.98 21.02
N ASP A 92 -7.25 -6.23 21.22
CA ASP A 92 -6.77 -7.43 21.91
C ASP A 92 -5.74 -7.14 23.02
N GLY A 93 -5.30 -5.89 23.16
CA GLY A 93 -4.38 -5.47 24.20
C GLY A 93 -3.22 -4.69 23.62
N GLU A 94 -2.08 -4.69 24.32
CA GLU A 94 -0.82 -4.31 23.68
C GLU A 94 -0.26 -5.56 22.97
N TYR A 95 0.32 -5.35 21.80
CA TYR A 95 0.92 -6.33 20.89
C TYR A 95 -0.09 -7.23 20.17
N ASN A 96 0.41 -7.97 19.16
CA ASN A 96 -0.33 -8.88 18.26
C ASN A 96 -1.04 -8.16 17.11
N SER A 97 -2.36 -7.97 17.18
CA SER A 97 -3.15 -7.44 16.08
C SER A 97 -3.05 -5.92 16.04
N LEU A 98 -2.29 -5.39 15.08
CA LEU A 98 -2.13 -3.94 14.94
C LEU A 98 -3.38 -3.28 14.35
N ALA A 99 -4.05 -3.99 13.44
CA ALA A 99 -5.21 -3.54 12.71
C ALA A 99 -5.87 -4.71 11.98
N TYR A 100 -7.12 -4.48 11.54
CA TYR A 100 -7.79 -5.35 10.58
C TYR A 100 -8.78 -4.58 9.72
N ALA A 101 -9.01 -5.09 8.52
CA ALA A 101 -9.89 -4.46 7.56
C ALA A 101 -10.55 -5.47 6.62
N GLY A 102 -11.55 -4.98 5.90
CA GLY A 102 -12.20 -5.78 4.86
C GLY A 102 -13.35 -5.06 4.18
N PRO A 103 -13.95 -5.73 3.19
CA PRO A 103 -15.23 -5.31 2.62
C PRO A 103 -16.32 -5.28 3.69
N GLU A 104 -17.06 -4.17 3.77
CA GLU A 104 -18.26 -4.10 4.62
C GLU A 104 -19.50 -4.55 3.83
N PHE A 105 -19.61 -4.07 2.58
CA PHE A 105 -20.60 -4.54 1.63
C PHE A 105 -19.92 -4.96 0.34
N ILE A 106 -20.46 -6.00 -0.30
CA ILE A 106 -19.97 -6.54 -1.56
C ILE A 106 -21.09 -6.59 -2.60
N GLN A 107 -20.70 -6.55 -3.87
CA GLN A 107 -21.59 -6.78 -5.00
C GLN A 107 -20.91 -7.67 -6.05
N THR A 108 -21.70 -8.48 -6.74
CA THR A 108 -21.25 -9.19 -7.94
C THR A 108 -21.76 -8.48 -9.18
N SER A 109 -20.85 -8.01 -10.03
CA SER A 109 -21.17 -7.32 -11.28
C SER A 109 -20.05 -7.54 -12.30
N GLY A 110 -20.39 -7.60 -13.59
CA GLY A 110 -19.40 -7.75 -14.65
C GLY A 110 -18.52 -9.02 -14.58
N GLY A 111 -18.94 -10.04 -13.83
CA GLY A 111 -18.15 -11.26 -13.60
C GLY A 111 -17.18 -11.18 -12.42
N PHE A 112 -17.18 -10.08 -11.68
CA PHE A 112 -16.35 -9.88 -10.49
C PHE A 112 -17.20 -9.71 -9.24
N THR A 113 -16.66 -10.10 -8.10
CA THR A 113 -17.18 -9.75 -6.77
C THR A 113 -16.27 -8.69 -6.18
N LEU A 114 -16.84 -7.51 -5.93
CA LEU A 114 -16.12 -6.30 -5.53
C LEU A 114 -16.74 -5.73 -4.26
N PRO A 115 -15.95 -5.04 -3.42
CA PRO A 115 -16.51 -4.28 -2.32
C PRO A 115 -17.25 -3.05 -2.87
N THR A 116 -18.32 -2.62 -2.19
CA THR A 116 -18.99 -1.33 -2.43
C THR A 116 -18.70 -0.33 -1.32
N THR A 117 -18.40 -0.82 -0.12
CA THR A 117 -17.80 -0.07 0.99
C THR A 117 -16.82 -0.97 1.74
N GLY A 118 -15.95 -0.37 2.54
CA GLY A 118 -15.00 -1.08 3.38
C GLY A 118 -15.02 -0.59 4.82
N PHE A 119 -14.34 -1.32 5.68
CA PHE A 119 -14.03 -0.87 7.03
C PHE A 119 -12.55 -1.10 7.35
N MET A 120 -12.05 -0.35 8.32
CA MET A 120 -10.75 -0.55 8.94
C MET A 120 -10.85 -0.29 10.44
N GLN A 121 -10.24 -1.13 11.27
CA GLN A 121 -10.01 -0.83 12.69
C GLN A 121 -8.51 -0.91 13.00
N PHE A 122 -8.01 0.04 13.76
CA PHE A 122 -6.64 0.06 14.27
C PHE A 122 -6.68 -0.07 15.81
N ASP A 123 -5.83 -0.91 16.39
CA ASP A 123 -5.80 -1.07 17.84
C ASP A 123 -5.21 0.19 18.51
N SER A 124 -6.07 0.86 19.27
CA SER A 124 -5.70 2.05 20.03
C SER A 124 -4.66 1.83 21.12
N LEU A 125 -4.49 0.59 21.57
CA LEU A 125 -3.51 0.20 22.59
C LEU A 125 -2.12 -0.01 21.97
N ASP A 126 -2.03 -0.49 20.73
CA ASP A 126 -0.76 -0.64 20.00
C ASP A 126 -0.24 0.68 19.44
N TRP A 127 -1.12 1.44 18.80
CA TRP A 127 -0.74 2.69 18.14
C TRP A 127 -0.74 3.90 19.10
N GLY A 128 -1.19 3.69 20.35
CA GLY A 128 -1.34 4.70 21.38
C GLY A 128 -2.55 5.61 21.17
N PRO A 129 -3.15 6.18 22.23
CA PRO A 129 -4.32 7.04 22.09
C PRO A 129 -3.98 8.26 21.22
N GLY A 130 -4.88 8.64 20.31
CA GLY A 130 -4.57 9.47 19.14
C GLY A 130 -3.68 10.68 19.42
N ASP A 131 -3.94 11.42 20.50
CA ASP A 131 -3.21 12.65 20.87
C ASP A 131 -1.80 12.45 21.43
N THR A 132 -1.34 11.21 21.66
CA THR A 132 0.08 10.97 21.97
C THR A 132 0.88 10.95 20.67
N PRO A 133 1.85 11.87 20.45
CA PRO A 133 2.77 11.75 19.33
C PRO A 133 3.46 10.40 19.42
N PHE A 134 3.75 9.74 18.28
CA PHE A 134 4.62 8.57 18.23
C PHE A 134 5.92 8.87 19.01
N THR A 135 6.00 8.41 20.26
CA THR A 135 7.09 8.78 21.18
C THR A 135 8.44 8.20 20.77
N ARG A 136 8.47 7.31 19.75
CA ARG A 136 9.69 6.72 19.19
C ARG A 136 10.14 7.31 17.84
N GLY A 137 9.51 8.39 17.35
CA GLY A 137 9.96 9.13 16.16
C GLY A 137 9.42 8.62 14.82
N GLU A 138 9.98 9.11 13.71
CA GLU A 138 9.47 8.97 12.33
C GLU A 138 9.26 7.52 11.87
N PHE A 139 10.03 6.56 12.40
CA PHE A 139 9.93 5.14 12.03
C PHE A 139 8.55 4.53 12.35
N LEU A 140 7.96 4.84 13.50
CA LEU A 140 6.63 4.31 13.85
C LEU A 140 5.52 4.97 13.02
N MET A 141 5.70 6.23 12.62
CA MET A 141 4.73 6.89 11.75
C MET A 141 4.76 6.27 10.34
N GLN A 142 5.94 5.97 9.82
CA GLN A 142 6.04 5.29 8.53
C GLN A 142 5.39 3.90 8.58
N GLU A 143 5.63 3.14 9.65
CA GLU A 143 4.98 1.84 9.89
C GLU A 143 3.45 1.97 9.96
N PHE A 144 2.93 3.02 10.62
CA PHE A 144 1.49 3.29 10.64
C PHE A 144 0.97 3.63 9.24
N ILE A 145 1.65 4.48 8.48
CA ILE A 145 1.27 4.81 7.10
C ILE A 145 1.21 3.55 6.23
N ASP A 146 2.23 2.70 6.33
CA ASP A 146 2.31 1.45 5.57
C ASP A 146 1.21 0.47 6.01
N SER A 147 0.90 0.40 7.30
CA SER A 147 -0.23 -0.38 7.84
C SER A 147 -1.57 0.15 7.34
N VAL A 148 -1.77 1.47 7.28
CA VAL A 148 -2.99 2.06 6.70
C VAL A 148 -3.11 1.76 5.20
N GLN A 149 -2.00 1.76 4.46
CA GLN A 149 -2.01 1.34 3.06
C GLN A 149 -2.37 -0.15 2.91
N HIS A 150 -1.81 -1.01 3.75
CA HIS A 150 -2.09 -2.44 3.81
C HIS A 150 -3.58 -2.72 4.08
N GLU A 151 -4.11 -2.19 5.18
CA GLU A 151 -5.51 -2.38 5.56
C GLU A 151 -6.48 -1.80 4.52
N MET A 152 -6.12 -0.70 3.89
CA MET A 152 -6.92 -0.14 2.81
C MET A 152 -6.97 -1.09 1.60
N ALA A 153 -5.92 -1.86 1.33
CA ALA A 153 -5.96 -2.91 0.30
C ALA A 153 -6.98 -4.01 0.65
N HIS A 154 -7.05 -4.43 1.91
CA HIS A 154 -8.05 -5.39 2.39
C HIS A 154 -9.47 -4.83 2.32
N ALA A 155 -9.67 -3.56 2.68
CA ALA A 155 -10.94 -2.87 2.49
C ALA A 155 -11.38 -2.87 1.01
N LEU A 156 -10.41 -2.75 0.11
CA LEU A 156 -10.58 -2.88 -1.35
C LEU A 156 -10.67 -4.34 -1.84
N GLY A 157 -10.75 -5.31 -0.94
CA GLY A 157 -11.04 -6.70 -1.24
C GLY A 157 -9.82 -7.59 -1.52
N PHE A 158 -8.60 -7.05 -1.41
CA PHE A 158 -7.39 -7.87 -1.50
C PHE A 158 -7.40 -8.95 -0.40
N GLY A 159 -7.04 -10.19 -0.75
CA GLY A 159 -7.07 -11.33 0.18
C GLY A 159 -8.49 -11.87 0.40
N THR A 160 -9.40 -11.01 0.85
CA THR A 160 -10.77 -11.39 1.24
C THR A 160 -11.59 -11.91 0.05
N LEU A 161 -11.51 -11.25 -1.12
CA LEU A 161 -12.36 -11.57 -2.28
C LEU A 161 -11.66 -12.47 -3.31
N PHE A 162 -10.50 -13.04 -2.97
CA PHE A 162 -9.76 -13.91 -3.88
C PHE A 162 -10.54 -15.18 -4.24
N SER A 163 -11.18 -15.82 -3.25
CA SER A 163 -12.01 -17.00 -3.50
C SER A 163 -13.24 -16.65 -4.35
N ASP A 164 -13.91 -15.52 -4.06
CA ASP A 164 -15.12 -15.10 -4.75
C ASP A 164 -14.88 -14.73 -6.21
N ASN A 165 -13.66 -14.29 -6.55
CA ASN A 165 -13.24 -14.01 -7.91
C ASN A 165 -12.55 -15.21 -8.60
N GLY A 166 -12.47 -16.37 -7.94
CA GLY A 166 -11.92 -17.59 -8.53
C GLY A 166 -10.41 -17.54 -8.81
N VAL A 167 -9.67 -16.72 -8.07
CA VAL A 167 -8.21 -16.54 -8.25
C VAL A 167 -7.39 -17.37 -7.27
N LEU A 168 -8.01 -18.35 -6.60
CA LEU A 168 -7.35 -19.28 -5.68
C LEU A 168 -7.43 -20.74 -6.14
N SER A 169 -6.39 -21.51 -5.81
CA SER A 169 -6.37 -22.97 -5.85
C SER A 169 -5.68 -23.51 -4.59
N GLY A 170 -6.47 -23.83 -3.55
CA GLY A 170 -5.92 -24.12 -2.22
C GLY A 170 -5.22 -22.87 -1.66
N ASN A 171 -4.00 -23.02 -1.14
CA ASN A 171 -3.21 -21.90 -0.61
C ASN A 171 -2.38 -21.15 -1.67
N ASN A 172 -2.76 -21.28 -2.93
CA ASN A 172 -2.05 -20.68 -4.06
C ASN A 172 -2.93 -19.66 -4.76
N TYR A 173 -2.37 -18.49 -5.01
CA TYR A 173 -2.96 -17.50 -5.89
C TYR A 173 -2.66 -17.84 -7.34
N ILE A 174 -3.70 -17.91 -8.18
CA ILE A 174 -3.66 -18.34 -9.58
C ILE A 174 -4.19 -17.27 -10.56
N GLY A 175 -4.43 -16.04 -10.10
CA GLY A 175 -4.83 -14.94 -10.96
C GLY A 175 -3.77 -14.66 -12.04
N ALA A 176 -4.19 -14.69 -13.30
CA ALA A 176 -3.28 -14.68 -14.44
C ALA A 176 -2.47 -13.39 -14.53
N GLN A 177 -3.04 -12.24 -14.14
CA GLN A 177 -2.35 -10.96 -14.19
C GLN A 177 -1.25 -10.89 -13.13
N ALA A 178 -1.55 -11.26 -11.88
CA ALA A 178 -0.55 -11.22 -10.81
C ALA A 178 0.56 -12.25 -11.04
N VAL A 179 0.24 -13.47 -11.47
CA VAL A 179 1.25 -14.50 -11.79
C VAL A 179 2.18 -14.02 -12.92
N ALA A 180 1.64 -13.40 -13.97
CA ALA A 180 2.46 -12.83 -15.04
C ALA A 180 3.35 -11.69 -14.55
N ALA A 181 2.81 -10.80 -13.71
CA ALA A 181 3.56 -9.69 -13.12
C ALA A 181 4.69 -10.20 -12.21
N PHE A 182 4.43 -11.19 -11.35
CA PHE A 182 5.42 -11.80 -10.46
C PHE A 182 6.57 -12.43 -11.25
N ASN A 183 6.24 -13.20 -12.31
CA ASN A 183 7.23 -13.81 -13.19
C ASN A 183 8.11 -12.76 -13.88
N GLN A 184 7.51 -11.66 -14.35
CA GLN A 184 8.25 -10.57 -14.97
C GLN A 184 9.12 -9.80 -13.96
N GLU A 185 8.55 -9.46 -12.81
CA GLU A 185 9.17 -8.63 -11.77
C GLU A 185 10.37 -9.33 -11.12
N PHE A 186 10.29 -10.64 -10.94
CA PHE A 186 11.33 -11.41 -10.24
C PHE A 186 12.08 -12.42 -11.12
N GLY A 187 11.86 -12.39 -12.45
CA GLY A 187 12.53 -13.29 -13.39
C GLY A 187 12.20 -14.77 -13.18
N GLN A 188 10.97 -15.06 -12.76
CA GLN A 188 10.49 -16.40 -12.43
C GLN A 188 9.66 -17.02 -13.55
N ASN A 189 9.31 -18.29 -13.40
CA ASN A 189 8.37 -18.99 -14.27
C ASN A 189 7.49 -19.95 -13.46
N VAL A 190 6.70 -19.37 -12.55
CA VAL A 190 5.73 -20.08 -11.71
C VAL A 190 4.33 -20.04 -12.33
N SER A 191 3.50 -21.03 -11.99
CA SER A 191 2.08 -21.06 -12.36
C SER A 191 1.16 -20.49 -11.28
N SER A 192 1.69 -20.21 -10.09
CA SER A 192 0.96 -19.68 -8.96
C SER A 192 1.91 -19.00 -7.98
N ILE A 193 1.36 -18.13 -7.13
CA ILE A 193 2.07 -17.42 -6.08
C ILE A 193 1.61 -17.98 -4.74
N LEU A 194 2.55 -18.24 -3.82
CA LEU A 194 2.19 -18.74 -2.49
C LEU A 194 1.60 -17.60 -1.65
N LEU A 195 0.47 -17.91 -1.00
CA LEU A 195 -0.11 -17.05 0.02
C LEU A 195 0.36 -17.50 1.40
N GLU A 196 0.38 -16.59 2.36
CA GLU A 196 0.51 -17.04 3.75
C GLU A 196 -0.73 -17.82 4.20
N ASP A 197 -0.57 -18.64 5.25
CA ASP A 197 -1.66 -19.43 5.80
C ASP A 197 -2.90 -18.56 6.08
N GLY A 198 -4.02 -18.88 5.42
CA GLY A 198 -5.28 -18.13 5.49
C GLY A 198 -5.65 -17.35 4.23
N GLY A 199 -4.76 -17.28 3.23
CA GLY A 199 -5.09 -16.80 1.87
C GLY A 199 -5.30 -15.29 1.72
N GLY A 200 -5.12 -14.53 2.81
CA GLY A 200 -5.30 -13.08 2.85
C GLY A 200 -4.06 -12.28 2.44
N HIS A 201 -2.87 -12.86 2.57
CA HIS A 201 -1.59 -12.18 2.41
C HIS A 201 -0.69 -12.92 1.43
N TRP A 202 0.28 -12.22 0.84
CA TRP A 202 1.42 -12.89 0.24
C TRP A 202 2.23 -13.63 1.31
N SER A 203 2.77 -14.79 0.94
CA SER A 203 3.78 -15.46 1.77
C SER A 203 4.97 -14.51 1.95
N GLU A 204 5.46 -14.38 3.19
CA GLU A 204 6.68 -13.60 3.44
C GLU A 204 7.90 -14.16 2.70
N CYS A 205 7.80 -15.42 2.26
CA CYS A 205 8.83 -16.13 1.54
C CYS A 205 8.46 -16.40 0.09
N TRP A 206 7.43 -15.74 -0.46
CA TRP A 206 6.98 -15.94 -1.84
C TRP A 206 8.10 -15.83 -2.89
N ARG A 207 9.13 -14.97 -2.73
CA ARG A 207 10.30 -14.98 -3.64
C ARG A 207 11.36 -15.99 -3.22
N ALA A 208 11.68 -16.03 -1.93
CA ALA A 208 12.70 -16.89 -1.37
C ALA A 208 12.43 -18.38 -1.62
N GLN A 209 11.18 -18.83 -1.48
CA GLN A 209 10.76 -20.21 -1.73
C GLN A 209 10.98 -20.62 -3.19
N VAL A 210 10.71 -19.72 -4.14
CA VAL A 210 10.93 -20.00 -5.56
C VAL A 210 12.43 -20.03 -5.87
N ASN A 211 13.22 -19.19 -5.22
CA ASN A 211 14.68 -19.15 -5.36
C ASN A 211 15.43 -20.21 -4.53
N GLY A 212 14.72 -20.95 -3.66
CA GLY A 212 15.30 -21.93 -2.75
C GLY A 212 16.20 -21.31 -1.67
N ASP A 213 15.94 -20.07 -1.24
CA ASP A 213 16.72 -19.40 -0.20
C ASP A 213 16.38 -20.02 1.18
N PRO A 214 17.35 -20.69 1.84
CA PRO A 214 17.12 -21.34 3.12
C PRO A 214 17.00 -20.36 4.30
N ASN A 215 17.27 -19.06 4.08
CA ASN A 215 17.24 -18.06 5.14
C ASN A 215 15.89 -17.35 5.27
N CYS A 216 14.92 -17.63 4.40
CA CYS A 216 13.58 -17.12 4.61
C CYS A 216 12.85 -18.01 5.60
N VAL A 217 12.40 -17.38 6.68
CA VAL A 217 11.70 -18.00 7.79
C VAL A 217 10.43 -17.21 8.02
N ALA A 218 9.30 -17.84 8.35
CA ALA A 218 8.03 -17.17 8.63
C ALA A 218 8.03 -16.43 10.00
N ASP A 219 9.14 -15.76 10.32
CA ASP A 219 9.39 -15.01 11.55
C ASP A 219 10.61 -14.08 11.35
N GLN A 220 10.38 -12.77 11.31
CA GLN A 220 11.42 -11.76 11.15
C GLN A 220 12.34 -11.60 12.38
N SER A 221 12.14 -12.39 13.45
CA SER A 221 13.02 -12.37 14.63
C SER A 221 14.45 -12.84 14.35
N GLN A 222 14.70 -13.49 13.20
CA GLN A 222 16.04 -13.95 12.82
C GLN A 222 16.87 -12.80 12.19
N PRO A 223 18.07 -12.49 12.71
CA PRO A 223 18.90 -11.39 12.20
C PRO A 223 19.33 -11.48 10.73
N ASN A 224 19.18 -12.66 10.12
CA ASN A 224 19.52 -12.94 8.71
C ASN A 224 18.30 -13.38 7.89
N ALA A 225 17.08 -13.15 8.39
CA ALA A 225 15.88 -13.50 7.68
C ALA A 225 15.84 -12.75 6.33
N THR A 226 15.52 -13.45 5.25
CA THR A 226 15.38 -12.86 3.91
C THR A 226 13.92 -12.65 3.51
N ASN A 227 13.07 -12.40 4.51
CA ASN A 227 11.65 -12.12 4.34
C ASN A 227 11.42 -10.96 3.39
N ASP A 228 10.37 -11.08 2.61
CA ASP A 228 9.99 -10.09 1.64
C ASP A 228 9.23 -8.96 2.33
N LEU A 229 9.79 -7.76 2.29
CA LEU A 229 9.18 -6.54 2.85
C LEU A 229 8.10 -5.97 1.92
N GLU A 230 7.21 -6.81 1.40
CA GLU A 230 6.14 -6.37 0.51
C GLU A 230 4.91 -5.95 1.30
N LEU A 231 4.23 -4.89 0.83
CA LEU A 231 3.11 -4.25 1.51
C LEU A 231 2.05 -5.23 1.99
N MET A 232 1.71 -6.26 1.21
CA MET A 232 0.64 -7.23 1.50
C MET A 232 1.16 -8.54 2.10
N THR A 233 2.34 -8.52 2.73
CA THR A 233 2.78 -9.59 3.64
C THR A 233 2.19 -9.37 5.04
N PRO A 234 2.06 -10.41 5.89
CA PRO A 234 1.30 -10.32 7.14
C PRO A 234 1.98 -9.55 8.28
N TYR A 235 3.23 -9.13 8.12
CA TYR A 235 3.94 -8.38 9.16
C TYR A 235 4.05 -6.92 8.76
N ALA A 236 3.63 -6.03 9.66
CA ALA A 236 3.87 -4.61 9.51
C ALA A 236 5.38 -4.34 9.46
N VAL A 237 5.80 -3.60 8.45
CA VAL A 237 7.18 -3.20 8.27
C VAL A 237 7.22 -1.73 7.89
N ALA A 238 8.15 -0.99 8.47
CA ALA A 238 8.40 0.38 8.05
C ALA A 238 9.16 0.38 6.71
N ASN A 239 8.69 1.19 5.77
CA ASN A 239 9.15 1.26 4.38
C ASN A 239 8.82 0.01 3.57
N ALA A 240 7.59 -0.47 3.69
CA ALA A 240 7.09 -1.56 2.87
C ALA A 240 7.26 -1.25 1.37
N THR A 241 7.65 -2.27 0.61
CA THR A 241 7.73 -2.20 -0.86
C THR A 241 6.37 -2.49 -1.48
N PHE A 242 6.03 -1.82 -2.57
CA PHE A 242 4.81 -2.10 -3.32
C PHE A 242 5.15 -2.74 -4.66
N SER A 243 4.67 -3.98 -4.86
CA SER A 243 5.01 -4.76 -6.05
C SER A 243 4.03 -4.54 -7.21
N ASN A 244 4.53 -4.73 -8.44
CA ASN A 244 3.64 -4.83 -9.61
C ASN A 244 2.73 -6.05 -9.51
N THR A 245 3.17 -7.08 -8.79
CA THR A 245 2.36 -8.27 -8.45
C THR A 245 1.11 -7.92 -7.67
N THR A 246 1.22 -7.16 -6.57
CA THR A 246 0.07 -6.67 -5.79
C THR A 246 -0.86 -5.82 -6.64
N LEU A 247 -0.32 -4.88 -7.41
CA LEU A 247 -1.11 -4.07 -8.33
C LEU A 247 -1.87 -4.92 -9.35
N ALA A 248 -1.24 -5.98 -9.86
CA ALA A 248 -1.84 -6.88 -10.82
C ALA A 248 -2.92 -7.78 -10.22
N ALA A 249 -2.82 -8.14 -8.94
CA ALA A 249 -3.86 -8.87 -8.24
C ALA A 249 -5.18 -8.08 -8.15
N PHE A 250 -5.11 -6.75 -8.00
CA PHE A 250 -6.30 -5.90 -8.11
C PHE A 250 -6.98 -6.01 -9.49
N ARG A 251 -6.21 -6.18 -10.57
CA ARG A 251 -6.79 -6.43 -11.91
C ARG A 251 -7.51 -7.76 -12.00
N ASP A 252 -6.95 -8.80 -11.40
CA ASP A 252 -7.58 -10.13 -11.42
C ASP A 252 -8.92 -10.16 -10.67
N ILE A 253 -9.13 -9.26 -9.68
CA ILE A 253 -10.38 -9.15 -8.93
C ILE A 253 -11.30 -8.03 -9.42
N GLY A 254 -11.04 -7.44 -10.59
CA GLY A 254 -12.00 -6.57 -11.28
C GLY A 254 -11.72 -5.07 -11.23
N TYR A 255 -10.56 -4.63 -10.75
CA TYR A 255 -10.14 -3.24 -10.83
C TYR A 255 -9.43 -2.91 -12.14
N THR A 256 -9.57 -1.67 -12.59
CA THR A 256 -8.71 -1.09 -13.62
C THR A 256 -7.56 -0.39 -12.91
N THR A 257 -6.32 -0.78 -13.21
CA THR A 257 -5.13 -0.19 -12.63
C THR A 257 -4.36 0.61 -13.67
N VAL A 258 -3.50 1.51 -13.22
CA VAL A 258 -2.48 2.09 -14.10
C VAL A 258 -1.64 0.95 -14.70
N SER A 259 -1.36 1.04 -16.00
CA SER A 259 -0.41 0.13 -16.63
C SER A 259 0.97 0.39 -16.02
N PRO A 260 1.78 -0.64 -15.73
CA PRO A 260 3.18 -0.44 -15.43
C PRO A 260 3.77 0.39 -16.58
N VAL A 261 4.31 1.57 -16.27
CA VAL A 261 5.02 2.35 -17.28
C VAL A 261 6.18 1.48 -17.73
N PRO A 262 6.24 1.03 -19.00
CA PRO A 262 7.44 0.38 -19.48
C PRO A 262 8.54 1.41 -19.32
N GLU A 263 9.53 1.15 -18.46
CA GLU A 263 10.74 1.98 -18.33
C GLU A 263 11.24 2.26 -19.76
N PRO A 264 10.98 3.45 -20.32
CA PRO A 264 11.12 3.63 -21.74
C PRO A 264 12.59 3.91 -21.97
N GLU A 265 13.35 2.87 -22.32
CA GLU A 265 14.58 3.04 -23.06
C GLU A 265 15.54 4.08 -22.46
N THR A 266 15.55 4.30 -21.13
CA THR A 266 16.35 5.37 -20.51
C THR A 266 17.84 5.15 -20.80
N TRP A 267 18.23 3.87 -20.88
CA TRP A 267 19.53 3.42 -21.39
C TRP A 267 19.73 3.68 -22.88
N LEU A 268 18.73 3.48 -23.72
CA LEU A 268 18.79 3.74 -25.16
C LEU A 268 18.86 5.25 -25.45
N MET A 269 18.12 6.09 -24.72
CA MET A 269 18.19 7.55 -24.76
C MET A 269 19.53 8.07 -24.22
N MET A 270 20.07 7.47 -23.14
CA MET A 270 21.40 7.80 -22.62
C MET A 270 22.52 7.38 -23.58
N LEU A 271 22.43 6.18 -24.18
CA LEU A 271 23.41 5.67 -25.14
C LEU A 271 23.38 6.42 -26.47
N THR A 272 22.20 6.77 -26.98
CA THR A 272 22.05 7.61 -28.18
C THR A 272 22.52 9.05 -27.92
N GLY A 273 22.25 9.61 -26.74
CA GLY A 273 22.76 10.92 -26.33
C GLY A 273 24.30 10.98 -26.25
N LEU A 274 24.93 9.95 -25.69
CA LEU A 274 26.40 9.85 -25.61
C LEU A 274 27.04 9.61 -26.99
N ALA A 275 26.42 8.79 -27.85
CA ALA A 275 26.87 8.57 -29.21
C ALA A 275 26.80 9.86 -30.06
N GLY A 276 25.74 10.67 -29.89
CA GLY A 276 25.58 11.97 -30.55
C GLY A 276 26.67 12.99 -30.17
N LEU A 277 27.06 13.04 -28.88
CA LEU A 277 28.13 13.90 -28.39
C LEU A 277 29.51 13.49 -28.93
N GLY A 278 29.76 12.18 -29.08
CA GLY A 278 30.99 11.66 -29.69
C GLY A 278 31.15 12.07 -31.16
N VAL A 279 30.07 12.02 -31.95
CA VAL A 279 30.07 12.43 -33.36
C VAL A 279 30.21 13.96 -33.51
N ALA A 280 29.56 14.74 -32.65
CA ALA A 280 29.67 16.19 -32.65
C ALA A 280 31.08 16.70 -32.31
N LYS A 281 31.76 16.04 -31.37
CA LYS A 281 33.16 16.36 -31.01
C LYS A 281 34.13 16.07 -32.17
N ARG A 282 33.92 14.96 -32.90
CA ARG A 282 34.78 14.55 -34.02
C ARG A 282 34.69 15.49 -35.23
N ARG A 283 33.52 16.11 -35.46
CA ARG A 283 33.30 17.08 -36.55
C ARG A 283 33.87 18.47 -36.30
N ARG A 284 34.25 18.81 -35.06
CA ARG A 284 34.90 20.09 -34.72
C ARG A 284 36.43 20.01 -34.70
N SER A 285 37.00 18.83 -34.92
CA SER A 285 38.45 18.59 -34.90
C SER A 285 39.02 18.21 -36.27
N ALA A 286 38.22 18.34 -37.33
CA ALA A 286 38.62 18.27 -38.74
C ALA A 286 38.33 19.64 -39.38
#